data_AF-A0A316SBQ4-F1
#
_entry.id   AF-A0A316SBQ4-F1
#
_cell.length_a   1.000
_cell.length_b   1.000
_cell.length_c   1.000
_cell.angle_alpha   90.00
_cell.angle_beta   90.00
_cell.angle_gamma   90.00
#
_symmetry.space_group_name_H-M   'P 1'
#
loop_
_entity.id
_entity.type
_entity.pdbx_description
1 polymer ?
#
loop_
_entity_poly.entity_id
_entity_poly.type
_entity_poly.pdbx_seq_one_letter_code
_entity_poly.pdbx_strand_id
1 'polypeptide(L)'
;MDNKEFCRKAKQNAIDTLKSYFVEGNMGKVLSYFSKNCASWIGWGRFEIYPDYNEVFNTFTSRTDEILPEEMTDIESKILFAAEGVCVVLVTATISAKPQTGIFTEEFGRFTFTFNCENGEPKIVQLHSSVPWKNLQPDEIYPLAEGSKAFLRHQQQLTAQNLPAFTAAHTPNGLKCCLAEKNYPAVYLNDALCRLTGYANSAEMLTATCGEIKNMIYSADLPKVKKVMASHCSSEPYNVNYRLLRKDGTAVWVLERGQFVATDDDVDYFICSIAPLLPQDKNFNYGTLVDYEEIEHAQIPMDLYFKAALDIFEKNDKQTATEKVLKLCCSIAQISGAFVKDIRQRGEYMPVIAKYFNSENDFAKVLKCTPQDIARRFNSHGVNQCNDTDLLPKEYKDKLDALNVKAYLSKTIRQNQVLTFVSLGTAHSWTESEKDLITQTARLLALILPQ
;
A
#
# COMPACT_ATOMS: atom_id res chain seq x y z
N MET A 1 -12.48 -42.89 21.73
CA MET A 1 -13.79 -42.34 21.33
C MET A 1 -13.84 -42.33 19.81
N ASP A 2 -14.97 -42.66 19.19
CA ASP A 2 -15.13 -42.44 17.73
C ASP A 2 -14.96 -40.94 17.45
N ASN A 3 -14.19 -40.58 16.42
CA ASN A 3 -13.91 -39.19 16.08
C ASN A 3 -15.20 -38.40 15.80
N LYS A 4 -16.23 -39.05 15.25
CA LYS A 4 -17.55 -38.43 15.05
C LYS A 4 -18.23 -38.09 16.38
N GLU A 5 -18.14 -38.99 17.35
CA GLU A 5 -18.73 -38.78 18.68
C GLU A 5 -17.98 -37.69 19.46
N PHE A 6 -16.65 -37.65 19.33
CA PHE A 6 -15.81 -36.57 19.87
C PHE A 6 -16.22 -35.21 19.31
N CYS A 7 -16.33 -35.07 17.99
CA CYS A 7 -16.74 -33.81 17.36
C CYS A 7 -18.18 -33.42 17.72
N ARG A 8 -19.09 -34.39 17.86
CA ARG A 8 -20.47 -34.13 18.31
C ARG A 8 -20.49 -33.58 19.73
N LYS A 9 -19.71 -34.16 20.65
CA LYS A 9 -19.54 -33.65 22.02
C LYS A 9 -18.89 -32.26 22.03
N ALA A 10 -17.83 -32.04 21.26
CA ALA A 10 -17.15 -30.75 21.16
C ALA A 10 -18.11 -29.64 20.72
N LYS A 11 -18.94 -29.92 19.70
CA LYS A 11 -19.97 -28.99 19.22
C LYS A 11 -20.98 -28.62 20.31
N GLN A 12 -21.43 -29.60 21.10
CA GLN A 12 -22.34 -29.36 22.22
C GLN A 12 -21.65 -28.57 23.34
N ASN A 13 -20.44 -28.96 23.73
CA ASN A 13 -19.67 -28.28 24.78
C ASN A 13 -19.39 -26.82 24.45
N ALA A 14 -19.20 -26.47 23.16
CA ALA A 14 -19.04 -25.08 22.73
C ALA A 14 -20.27 -24.22 23.10
N ILE A 15 -21.48 -24.71 22.79
CA ILE A 15 -22.74 -24.02 23.13
C ILE A 15 -22.91 -23.96 24.65
N ASP A 16 -22.67 -25.07 25.34
CA ASP A 16 -22.86 -25.15 26.80
C ASP A 16 -21.89 -24.23 27.54
N THR A 17 -20.66 -24.08 27.04
CA THR A 17 -19.67 -23.13 27.60
C THR A 17 -20.18 -21.70 27.51
N LEU A 18 -20.71 -21.26 26.36
CA LEU A 18 -21.25 -19.91 26.20
C LEU A 18 -22.49 -19.67 27.05
N LYS A 19 -23.40 -20.65 27.16
CA LYS A 19 -24.56 -20.57 28.06
C LYS A 19 -24.13 -20.45 29.51
N SER A 20 -23.12 -21.22 29.93
CA SER A 20 -22.57 -21.10 31.28
C SER A 20 -21.94 -19.74 31.55
N TYR A 21 -21.36 -19.10 30.53
CA TYR A 21 -20.80 -17.77 30.66
C TYR A 21 -21.88 -16.68 30.69
N PHE A 22 -22.67 -16.54 29.62
CA PHE A 22 -23.60 -15.41 29.45
C PHE A 22 -24.92 -15.55 30.20
N VAL A 23 -25.45 -16.77 30.30
CA VAL A 23 -26.80 -17.00 30.86
C VAL A 23 -26.74 -17.40 32.33
N GLU A 24 -25.82 -18.31 32.67
CA GLU A 24 -25.72 -18.86 34.03
C GLU A 24 -24.75 -18.06 34.93
N GLY A 25 -23.83 -17.27 34.37
CA GLY A 25 -22.77 -16.59 35.13
C GLY A 25 -21.84 -17.56 35.88
N ASN A 26 -21.75 -18.82 35.45
CA ASN A 26 -21.07 -19.89 36.17
C ASN A 26 -19.64 -20.12 35.66
N MET A 27 -18.71 -19.30 36.14
CA MET A 27 -17.30 -19.33 35.71
C MET A 27 -16.61 -20.66 36.06
N GLY A 28 -16.98 -21.30 37.17
CA GLY A 28 -16.46 -22.62 37.52
C GLY A 28 -16.82 -23.70 36.49
N LYS A 29 -18.05 -23.65 35.97
CA LYS A 29 -18.51 -24.53 34.89
C LYS A 29 -17.83 -24.19 33.57
N VAL A 30 -17.67 -22.90 33.23
CA VAL A 30 -16.89 -22.45 32.06
C VAL A 30 -15.47 -23.02 32.10
N LEU A 31 -14.74 -22.79 33.19
CA LEU A 31 -13.36 -23.25 33.38
C LEU A 31 -13.24 -24.79 33.34
N SER A 32 -14.31 -25.52 33.68
CA SER A 32 -14.31 -26.98 33.59
C SER A 32 -14.16 -27.51 32.17
N TYR A 33 -14.55 -26.73 31.16
CA TYR A 33 -14.41 -27.09 29.74
C TYR A 33 -13.01 -26.82 29.20
N PHE A 34 -12.21 -25.97 29.86
CA PHE A 34 -10.86 -25.60 29.41
C PHE A 34 -9.82 -26.69 29.75
N SER A 35 -8.83 -26.84 28.87
CA SER A 35 -7.61 -27.60 29.17
C SER A 35 -6.80 -26.84 30.21
N LYS A 36 -6.44 -27.50 31.30
CA LYS A 36 -5.57 -26.92 32.33
C LYS A 36 -4.10 -26.84 31.89
N ASN A 37 -3.74 -27.53 30.81
CA ASN A 37 -2.35 -27.68 30.39
C ASN A 37 -1.95 -26.69 29.29
N CYS A 38 -2.88 -26.30 28.41
CA CYS A 38 -2.53 -25.59 27.19
C CYS A 38 -3.65 -24.70 26.62
N ALA A 39 -4.59 -24.23 27.44
CA ALA A 39 -5.64 -23.37 26.95
C ALA A 39 -5.24 -21.88 26.86
N SER A 40 -5.80 -21.21 25.87
CA SER A 40 -5.69 -19.76 25.65
C SER A 40 -7.05 -19.17 25.26
N TRP A 41 -7.20 -17.85 25.41
CA TRP A 41 -8.41 -17.14 25.03
C TRP A 41 -8.10 -15.76 24.46
N ILE A 42 -8.76 -15.42 23.35
CA ILE A 42 -8.84 -14.06 22.81
C ILE A 42 -10.29 -13.60 22.96
N GLY A 43 -10.51 -12.57 23.77
CA GLY A 43 -11.82 -11.95 23.95
C GLY A 43 -12.15 -10.95 22.83
N TRP A 44 -13.31 -10.31 22.93
CA TRP A 44 -13.77 -9.33 21.93
C TRP A 44 -13.27 -7.91 22.21
N GLY A 45 -12.72 -7.65 23.39
CA GLY A 45 -12.17 -6.35 23.76
C GLY A 45 -10.75 -6.15 23.23
N ARG A 46 -10.38 -4.89 22.96
CA ARG A 46 -9.08 -4.48 22.37
C ARG A 46 -7.86 -5.12 23.06
N PHE A 47 -7.92 -5.34 24.37
CA PHE A 47 -6.82 -5.84 25.19
C PHE A 47 -7.04 -7.26 25.72
N GLU A 48 -8.07 -7.97 25.27
CA GLU A 48 -8.40 -9.30 25.78
C GLU A 48 -7.59 -10.39 25.07
N ILE A 49 -6.34 -10.59 25.51
CA ILE A 49 -5.45 -11.65 25.02
C ILE A 49 -4.89 -12.39 26.23
N TYR A 50 -5.27 -13.65 26.37
CA TYR A 50 -4.90 -14.52 27.49
C TYR A 50 -4.16 -15.76 26.93
N PRO A 51 -2.81 -15.72 26.87
CA PRO A 51 -2.00 -16.70 26.16
C PRO A 51 -1.91 -18.07 26.85
N ASP A 52 -2.24 -18.16 28.14
CA ASP A 52 -2.18 -19.41 28.90
C ASP A 52 -3.34 -19.58 29.88
N TYR A 53 -3.47 -20.81 30.42
CA TYR A 53 -4.58 -21.18 31.29
C TYR A 53 -4.60 -20.38 32.60
N ASN A 54 -3.46 -19.92 33.13
CA ASN A 54 -3.46 -19.14 34.37
C ASN A 54 -4.10 -17.78 34.14
N GLU A 55 -3.81 -17.13 33.01
CA GLU A 55 -4.44 -15.86 32.66
C GLU A 55 -5.94 -16.00 32.38
N VAL A 56 -6.32 -17.09 31.69
CA VAL A 56 -7.73 -17.47 31.48
C VAL A 56 -8.43 -17.67 32.83
N PHE A 57 -7.83 -18.45 33.73
CA PHE A 57 -8.35 -18.74 35.05
C PHE A 57 -8.52 -17.48 35.89
N ASN A 58 -7.50 -16.63 35.95
CA ASN A 58 -7.51 -15.38 36.71
C ASN A 58 -8.61 -14.44 36.22
N THR A 59 -8.75 -14.30 34.90
CA THR A 59 -9.73 -13.42 34.28
C THR A 59 -11.17 -13.88 34.51
N PHE A 60 -11.47 -15.16 34.30
CA PHE A 60 -12.82 -15.67 34.58
C PHE A 60 -13.14 -15.58 36.07
N THR A 61 -12.17 -15.84 36.95
CA THR A 61 -12.39 -15.75 38.40
C THR A 61 -12.67 -14.31 38.83
N SER A 62 -11.94 -13.31 38.30
CA SER A 62 -12.16 -11.90 38.66
C SER A 62 -13.51 -11.37 38.18
N ARG A 63 -14.09 -11.95 37.12
CA ARG A 63 -15.37 -11.52 36.53
C ARG A 63 -16.60 -12.18 37.15
N THR A 64 -16.43 -13.08 38.11
CA THR A 64 -17.54 -13.89 38.67
C THR A 64 -18.71 -13.03 39.17
N ASP A 65 -18.43 -11.85 39.72
CA ASP A 65 -19.43 -10.93 40.28
C ASP A 65 -19.79 -9.77 39.32
N GLU A 66 -19.17 -9.70 38.15
CA GLU A 66 -19.28 -8.56 37.21
C GLU A 66 -20.18 -8.87 36.00
N ILE A 67 -20.54 -10.14 35.79
CA ILE A 67 -21.34 -10.55 34.63
C ILE A 67 -22.82 -10.31 34.89
N LEU A 68 -23.40 -9.43 34.08
CA LEU A 68 -24.82 -9.18 34.09
C LEU A 68 -25.57 -10.41 33.54
N PRO A 69 -26.79 -10.70 34.04
CA PRO A 69 -27.63 -11.73 33.45
C PRO A 69 -27.99 -11.35 32.00
N GLU A 70 -27.47 -12.11 31.05
CA GLU A 70 -27.77 -11.94 29.62
C GLU A 70 -28.68 -13.06 29.10
N GLU A 71 -29.24 -12.85 27.92
CA GLU A 71 -29.95 -13.83 27.12
C GLU A 71 -29.15 -14.14 25.86
N MET A 72 -29.26 -15.38 25.39
CA MET A 72 -28.56 -15.86 24.20
C MET A 72 -29.59 -16.45 23.23
N THR A 73 -29.77 -15.81 22.08
CA THR A 73 -30.71 -16.19 21.01
C THR A 73 -29.99 -16.41 19.68
N ASP A 74 -30.70 -16.85 18.65
CA ASP A 74 -30.18 -17.07 17.28
C ASP A 74 -28.88 -17.91 17.22
N ILE A 75 -28.85 -18.97 18.04
CA ILE A 75 -27.66 -19.79 18.22
C ILE A 75 -27.49 -20.73 17.03
N GLU A 76 -26.43 -20.52 16.25
CA GLU A 76 -25.98 -21.45 15.22
C GLU A 76 -24.63 -22.03 15.57
N SER A 77 -24.38 -23.28 15.16
CA SER A 77 -23.09 -23.92 15.38
C SER A 77 -22.67 -24.82 14.22
N LYS A 78 -21.38 -24.76 13.88
CA LYS A 78 -20.79 -25.47 12.74
C LYS A 78 -19.41 -26.01 13.11
N ILE A 79 -19.14 -27.26 12.73
CA ILE A 79 -17.77 -27.81 12.77
C ILE A 79 -17.02 -27.26 11.56
N LEU A 80 -15.96 -26.49 11.79
CA LEU A 80 -15.11 -25.93 10.73
C LEU A 80 -14.00 -26.89 10.31
N PHE A 81 -13.48 -27.66 11.27
CA PHE A 81 -12.39 -28.60 11.05
C PHE A 81 -12.48 -29.77 12.04
N ALA A 82 -12.11 -30.97 11.59
CA ALA A 82 -12.02 -32.16 12.43
C ALA A 82 -10.88 -33.05 11.93
N ALA A 83 -10.01 -33.43 12.86
CA ALA A 83 -8.94 -34.41 12.67
C ALA A 83 -8.89 -35.34 13.90
N GLU A 84 -8.00 -36.32 13.89
CA GLU A 84 -7.85 -37.22 15.04
C GLU A 84 -7.47 -36.42 16.30
N GLY A 85 -8.35 -36.45 17.30
CA GLY A 85 -8.15 -35.77 18.59
C GLY A 85 -8.39 -34.26 18.57
N VAL A 86 -8.67 -33.62 17.42
CA VAL A 86 -8.82 -32.16 17.30
C VAL A 86 -10.10 -31.78 16.58
N CYS A 87 -10.85 -30.81 17.12
CA CYS A 87 -12.06 -30.29 16.50
C CYS A 87 -12.17 -28.77 16.64
N VAL A 88 -12.46 -28.07 15.55
CA VAL A 88 -12.70 -26.62 15.55
C VAL A 88 -14.19 -26.37 15.31
N VAL A 89 -14.82 -25.64 16.23
CA VAL A 89 -16.25 -25.35 16.23
C VAL A 89 -16.46 -23.84 16.21
N LEU A 90 -17.26 -23.36 15.25
CA LEU A 90 -17.80 -22.01 15.25
C LEU A 90 -19.18 -22.02 15.89
N VAL A 91 -19.43 -21.08 16.79
CA VAL A 91 -20.76 -20.75 17.31
C VAL A 91 -21.04 -19.28 17.03
N THR A 92 -22.22 -18.96 16.54
CA THR A 92 -22.73 -17.58 16.44
C THR A 92 -23.99 -17.44 17.24
N ALA A 93 -24.19 -16.30 17.89
CA ALA A 93 -25.39 -16.03 18.69
C ALA A 93 -25.60 -14.54 18.91
N THR A 94 -26.85 -14.15 19.13
CA THR A 94 -27.20 -12.83 19.63
C THR A 94 -27.18 -12.87 21.17
N ILE A 95 -26.45 -11.94 21.79
CA ILE A 95 -26.34 -11.79 23.25
C ILE A 95 -27.00 -10.47 23.64
N SER A 96 -27.95 -10.49 24.56
CA SER A 96 -28.65 -9.29 25.01
C SER A 96 -28.77 -9.20 26.53
N ALA A 97 -28.61 -8.00 27.08
CA ALA A 97 -28.83 -7.77 28.51
C ALA A 97 -30.33 -7.86 28.84
N LYS A 98 -30.66 -8.48 29.97
CA LYS A 98 -32.06 -8.57 30.40
C LYS A 98 -32.63 -7.20 30.74
N PRO A 99 -33.87 -6.86 30.33
CA PRO A 99 -34.47 -5.54 30.58
C PRO A 99 -34.49 -5.11 32.05
N GLN A 100 -34.52 -6.07 32.99
CA GLN A 100 -34.53 -5.79 34.43
C GLN A 100 -33.19 -5.25 34.96
N THR A 101 -32.11 -5.36 34.19
CA THR A 101 -30.78 -4.84 34.56
C THR A 101 -30.67 -3.32 34.37
N GLY A 102 -31.62 -2.69 33.67
CA GLY A 102 -31.55 -1.27 33.29
C GLY A 102 -30.54 -0.96 32.19
N ILE A 103 -29.83 -1.98 31.70
CA ILE A 103 -28.84 -1.91 30.62
C ILE A 103 -29.46 -2.54 29.38
N PHE A 104 -29.45 -1.79 28.27
CA PHE A 104 -29.96 -2.25 26.98
C PHE A 104 -28.78 -2.43 26.02
N THR A 105 -28.32 -3.67 25.91
CA THR A 105 -27.30 -4.08 24.94
C THR A 105 -27.82 -5.28 24.18
N GLU A 106 -27.54 -5.32 22.88
CA GLU A 106 -27.75 -6.47 22.01
C GLU A 106 -26.56 -6.53 21.05
N GLU A 107 -25.85 -7.65 21.05
CA GLU A 107 -24.62 -7.86 20.30
C GLU A 107 -24.66 -9.21 19.57
N PHE A 108 -24.22 -9.24 18.32
CA PHE A 108 -24.02 -10.50 17.60
C PHE A 108 -22.60 -11.02 17.86
N GLY A 109 -22.46 -12.14 18.54
CA GLY A 109 -21.17 -12.76 18.85
C GLY A 109 -20.79 -13.88 17.87
N ARG A 110 -19.49 -13.96 17.54
CA ARG A 110 -18.85 -15.06 16.81
C ARG A 110 -17.77 -15.68 17.69
N PHE A 111 -17.89 -16.97 17.95
CA PHE A 111 -17.03 -17.70 18.87
C PHE A 111 -16.40 -18.90 18.18
N THR A 112 -15.08 -18.94 18.09
CA THR A 112 -14.33 -20.08 17.53
C THR A 112 -13.65 -20.83 18.65
N PHE A 113 -14.01 -22.10 18.81
CA PHE A 113 -13.44 -23.01 19.79
C PHE A 113 -12.54 -24.02 19.09
N THR A 114 -11.33 -24.20 19.61
CA THR A 114 -10.48 -25.34 19.27
C THR A 114 -10.48 -26.30 20.44
N PHE A 115 -10.88 -27.54 20.19
CA PHE A 115 -10.90 -28.63 21.16
C PHE A 115 -9.79 -29.63 20.88
N ASN A 116 -9.17 -30.12 21.95
CA ASN A 116 -8.31 -31.30 21.94
C ASN A 116 -8.93 -32.41 22.80
N CYS A 117 -8.64 -33.66 22.48
CA CYS A 117 -9.09 -34.82 23.24
C CYS A 117 -8.16 -35.07 24.44
N GLU A 118 -8.67 -34.88 25.65
CA GLU A 118 -7.94 -35.15 26.90
C GLU A 118 -8.71 -36.18 27.72
N ASN A 119 -8.08 -37.33 28.01
CA ASN A 119 -8.71 -38.45 28.72
C ASN A 119 -10.06 -38.88 28.12
N GLY A 120 -10.18 -38.77 26.79
CA GLY A 120 -11.41 -39.11 26.08
C GLY A 120 -12.48 -38.02 26.08
N GLU A 121 -12.26 -36.85 26.67
CA GLU A 121 -13.22 -35.73 26.66
C GLU A 121 -12.68 -34.52 25.88
N PRO A 122 -13.54 -33.77 25.18
CA PRO A 122 -13.13 -32.55 24.49
C PRO A 122 -12.85 -31.43 25.49
N LYS A 123 -11.62 -30.91 25.47
CA LYS A 123 -11.17 -29.75 26.24
C LYS A 123 -10.82 -28.58 25.33
N ILE A 124 -11.25 -27.39 25.71
CA ILE A 124 -10.95 -26.16 24.98
C ILE A 124 -9.46 -25.85 25.16
N VAL A 125 -8.73 -25.79 24.05
CA VAL A 125 -7.32 -25.34 24.02
C VAL A 125 -7.19 -23.92 23.45
N GLN A 126 -8.21 -23.44 22.74
CA GLN A 126 -8.30 -22.06 22.30
C GLN A 126 -9.76 -21.62 22.21
N LEU A 127 -10.06 -20.42 22.69
CA LEU A 127 -11.29 -19.69 22.41
C LEU A 127 -10.95 -18.36 21.75
N HIS A 128 -11.69 -17.98 20.70
CA HIS A 128 -11.65 -16.65 20.13
C HIS A 128 -13.08 -16.11 20.04
N SER A 129 -13.34 -14.97 20.69
CA SER A 129 -14.62 -14.24 20.66
C SER A 129 -14.48 -12.96 19.83
N SER A 130 -15.44 -12.67 18.96
CA SER A 130 -15.48 -11.41 18.22
C SER A 130 -16.91 -10.96 17.97
N VAL A 131 -17.11 -9.66 17.77
CA VAL A 131 -18.38 -9.08 17.30
C VAL A 131 -18.18 -8.56 15.87
N PRO A 132 -19.23 -8.48 15.03
CA PRO A 132 -19.15 -7.74 13.78
C PRO A 132 -18.97 -6.25 14.12
N TRP A 133 -18.28 -5.52 13.25
CA TRP A 133 -18.26 -4.08 13.37
C TRP A 133 -19.65 -3.52 13.09
N LYS A 134 -20.28 -2.93 14.11
CA LYS A 134 -21.62 -2.33 14.00
C LYS A 134 -21.75 -1.32 12.87
N ASN A 135 -20.65 -0.64 12.54
CA ASN A 135 -20.63 0.44 11.56
C ASN A 135 -20.23 -0.01 10.15
N LEU A 136 -19.87 -1.30 9.96
CA LEU A 136 -19.46 -1.85 8.68
C LEU A 136 -20.70 -2.15 7.82
N GLN A 137 -20.83 -1.50 6.66
CA GLN A 137 -21.95 -1.78 5.76
C GLN A 137 -21.81 -3.17 5.11
N PRO A 138 -22.90 -3.81 4.65
CA PRO A 138 -22.89 -5.18 4.12
C PRO A 138 -21.90 -5.44 2.97
N ASP A 139 -21.51 -4.42 2.21
CA ASP A 139 -20.55 -4.50 1.09
C ASP A 139 -19.17 -3.88 1.43
N GLU A 140 -18.97 -3.43 2.66
CA GLU A 140 -17.72 -2.85 3.11
C GLU A 140 -16.82 -3.91 3.75
N ILE A 141 -15.54 -3.91 3.36
CA ILE A 141 -14.48 -4.69 4.04
C ILE A 141 -13.85 -3.85 5.17
N TYR A 142 -14.05 -2.53 5.15
CA TYR A 142 -13.61 -1.55 6.14
C TYR A 142 -14.67 -0.44 6.29
N PRO A 143 -14.94 0.14 7.48
CA PRO A 143 -16.06 1.06 7.72
C PRO A 143 -15.84 2.46 7.11
N LEU A 144 -15.67 2.51 5.80
CA LEU A 144 -15.33 3.69 5.01
C LEU A 144 -16.41 4.77 5.11
N ALA A 145 -17.68 4.37 5.08
CA ALA A 145 -18.80 5.30 5.22
C ALA A 145 -18.82 5.99 6.58
N GLU A 146 -18.56 5.27 7.67
CA GLU A 146 -18.54 5.88 9.01
C GLU A 146 -17.30 6.72 9.23
N GLY A 147 -16.12 6.26 8.77
CA GLY A 147 -14.91 7.08 8.78
C GLY A 147 -15.05 8.37 7.96
N SER A 148 -15.75 8.31 6.83
CA SER A 148 -16.09 9.49 6.02
C SER A 148 -17.08 10.42 6.74
N LYS A 149 -18.07 9.88 7.47
CA LYS A 149 -19.00 10.70 8.26
C LYS A 149 -18.32 11.34 9.46
N ALA A 150 -17.44 10.62 10.17
CA ALA A 150 -16.66 11.17 11.27
C ALA A 150 -15.74 12.30 10.78
N PHE A 151 -15.07 12.10 9.66
CA PHE A 151 -14.30 13.13 8.96
C PHE A 151 -15.16 14.35 8.59
N LEU A 152 -16.34 14.14 7.99
CA LEU A 152 -17.25 15.22 7.60
C LEU A 152 -17.85 15.95 8.80
N ARG A 153 -18.22 15.25 9.89
CA ARG A 153 -18.72 15.84 11.13
C ARG A 153 -17.66 16.69 11.80
N HIS A 154 -16.43 16.18 11.88
CA HIS A 154 -15.31 16.91 12.47
C HIS A 154 -14.92 18.12 11.59
N GLN A 155 -14.93 17.97 10.26
CA GLN A 155 -14.77 19.09 9.33
C GLN A 155 -15.89 20.14 9.49
N GLN A 156 -17.16 19.72 9.65
CA GLN A 156 -18.29 20.61 9.92
C GLN A 156 -18.15 21.37 11.24
N GLN A 157 -17.64 20.71 12.29
CA GLN A 157 -17.33 21.36 13.57
C GLN A 157 -16.18 22.37 13.44
N LEU A 158 -15.14 22.04 12.67
CA LEU A 158 -14.02 22.96 12.35
C LEU A 158 -14.44 24.11 11.41
N THR A 159 -15.52 23.96 10.63
CA THR A 159 -16.04 24.94 9.65
C THR A 159 -17.27 25.73 10.15
N ALA A 160 -17.50 25.80 11.45
CA ALA A 160 -18.46 26.74 12.05
C ALA A 160 -18.13 28.24 11.83
N GLN A 161 -17.20 28.56 10.90
CA GLN A 161 -17.01 29.85 10.27
C GLN A 161 -17.07 29.72 8.72
N ASN A 162 -18.30 29.61 8.19
CA ASN A 162 -18.73 29.91 6.81
C ASN A 162 -17.96 29.34 5.59
N LEU A 163 -18.24 28.07 5.18
CA LEU A 163 -18.73 27.59 3.85
C LEU A 163 -18.63 26.03 3.74
N PRO A 164 -19.48 25.33 2.95
CA PRO A 164 -19.96 23.98 3.23
C PRO A 164 -19.23 22.84 2.50
N ALA A 165 -19.28 21.63 3.09
CA ALA A 165 -18.79 20.31 2.64
C ALA A 165 -18.89 19.96 1.12
N PHE A 166 -19.73 20.64 0.36
CA PHE A 166 -19.82 20.52 -1.11
C PHE A 166 -18.56 21.02 -1.83
N THR A 167 -17.84 22.00 -1.27
CA THR A 167 -16.57 22.52 -1.84
C THR A 167 -15.42 21.54 -1.69
N ALA A 168 -15.39 20.71 -0.64
CA ALA A 168 -14.30 19.76 -0.38
C ALA A 168 -14.24 18.61 -1.42
N ALA A 169 -15.40 18.07 -1.82
CA ALA A 169 -15.50 17.06 -2.88
C ALA A 169 -15.06 17.58 -4.26
N HIS A 170 -15.13 18.90 -4.47
CA HIS A 170 -14.77 19.58 -5.72
C HIS A 170 -13.45 20.38 -5.61
N THR A 171 -12.67 20.17 -4.54
CA THR A 171 -11.34 20.79 -4.39
C THR A 171 -10.43 20.32 -5.53
N PRO A 172 -9.64 21.22 -6.16
CA PRO A 172 -8.69 20.82 -7.19
C PRO A 172 -7.58 19.89 -6.67
N ASN A 173 -7.30 19.95 -5.36
CA ASN A 173 -6.30 19.14 -4.67
C ASN A 173 -6.87 17.79 -4.21
N GLY A 174 -6.00 16.79 -4.17
CA GLY A 174 -6.29 15.51 -3.53
C GLY A 174 -6.54 15.69 -2.05
N LEU A 175 -7.50 14.96 -1.50
CA LEU A 175 -7.76 14.88 -0.06
C LEU A 175 -7.68 13.42 0.36
N LYS A 176 -6.99 13.17 1.48
CA LYS A 176 -7.00 11.87 2.17
C LYS A 176 -7.29 12.03 3.66
N CYS A 177 -7.94 11.03 4.23
CA CYS A 177 -7.95 10.77 5.67
C CYS A 177 -7.39 9.38 5.89
N CYS A 178 -6.53 9.20 6.88
CA CYS A 178 -5.99 7.89 7.25
C CYS A 178 -5.83 7.76 8.76
N LEU A 179 -5.88 6.53 9.26
CA LEU A 179 -5.63 6.26 10.67
C LEU A 179 -4.18 6.56 11.03
N ALA A 180 -3.95 7.10 12.22
CA ALA A 180 -2.63 7.28 12.81
C ALA A 180 -2.05 5.96 13.36
N GLU A 181 -2.23 4.89 12.61
CA GLU A 181 -1.78 3.54 12.93
C GLU A 181 -0.63 3.10 12.01
N LYS A 182 -0.09 1.91 12.28
CA LYS A 182 0.94 1.30 11.43
C LYS A 182 0.41 1.23 9.98
N ASN A 183 1.24 1.68 9.03
CA ASN A 183 0.96 1.67 7.60
C ASN A 183 -0.11 2.66 7.10
N TYR A 184 -0.69 3.46 8.00
CA TYR A 184 -1.66 4.50 7.66
C TYR A 184 -2.86 3.96 6.84
N PRO A 185 -3.71 3.09 7.42
CA PRO A 185 -4.93 2.63 6.77
C PRO A 185 -5.77 3.81 6.25
N ALA A 186 -6.16 3.75 4.98
CA ALA A 186 -6.94 4.79 4.32
C ALA A 186 -8.40 4.75 4.82
N VAL A 187 -8.91 5.92 5.20
CA VAL A 187 -10.28 6.12 5.69
C VAL A 187 -11.12 6.84 4.64
N TYR A 188 -10.53 7.82 3.97
CA TYR A 188 -11.21 8.60 2.92
C TYR A 188 -10.20 9.04 1.86
N LEU A 189 -10.64 9.04 0.60
CA LEU A 189 -9.90 9.52 -0.57
C LEU A 189 -10.89 10.22 -1.50
N ASN A 190 -10.60 11.46 -1.93
CA ASN A 190 -11.46 12.16 -2.88
C ASN A 190 -11.12 11.85 -4.35
N ASP A 191 -12.01 12.24 -5.26
CA ASP A 191 -11.83 12.01 -6.70
C ASP A 191 -10.63 12.77 -7.28
N ALA A 192 -10.26 13.91 -6.71
CA ALA A 192 -9.09 14.67 -7.15
C ALA A 192 -7.78 13.89 -6.91
N LEU A 193 -7.67 13.18 -5.78
CA LEU A 193 -6.54 12.29 -5.51
C LEU A 193 -6.54 11.10 -6.47
N CYS A 194 -7.71 10.56 -6.81
CA CYS A 194 -7.87 9.50 -7.82
C CYS A 194 -7.37 9.95 -9.19
N ARG A 195 -7.80 11.13 -9.65
CA ARG A 195 -7.31 11.72 -10.92
C ARG A 195 -5.81 11.97 -10.90
N LEU A 196 -5.27 12.51 -9.81
CA LEU A 196 -3.83 12.79 -9.65
C LEU A 196 -2.97 11.53 -9.79
N THR A 197 -3.48 10.40 -9.28
CA THR A 197 -2.77 9.11 -9.24
C THR A 197 -3.18 8.14 -10.35
N GLY A 198 -4.12 8.55 -11.23
CA GLY A 198 -4.54 7.78 -12.40
C GLY A 198 -5.51 6.62 -12.11
N TYR A 199 -6.18 6.62 -10.96
CA TYR A 199 -7.23 5.66 -10.62
C TYR A 199 -8.62 6.21 -11.00
N ALA A 200 -9.52 5.33 -11.43
CA ALA A 200 -10.87 5.71 -11.87
C ALA A 200 -11.75 6.17 -10.70
N ASN A 201 -11.55 5.59 -9.52
CA ASN A 201 -12.26 5.91 -8.29
C ASN A 201 -11.48 5.41 -7.06
N SER A 202 -11.95 5.78 -5.87
CA SER A 202 -11.33 5.41 -4.60
C SER A 202 -11.33 3.90 -4.36
N ALA A 203 -12.37 3.17 -4.76
CA ALA A 203 -12.44 1.71 -4.58
C ALA A 203 -11.34 0.97 -5.36
N GLU A 204 -11.06 1.38 -6.59
CA GLU A 204 -9.96 0.85 -7.39
C GLU A 204 -8.60 1.13 -6.73
N MET A 205 -8.40 2.36 -6.27
CA MET A 205 -7.17 2.77 -5.59
C MET A 205 -6.94 1.98 -4.30
N LEU A 206 -7.96 1.82 -3.46
CA LEU A 206 -7.89 1.06 -2.22
C LEU A 206 -7.55 -0.41 -2.48
N THR A 207 -8.16 -1.02 -3.50
CA THR A 207 -7.86 -2.40 -3.90
C THR A 207 -6.38 -2.55 -4.33
N ALA A 208 -5.88 -1.64 -5.17
CA ALA A 208 -4.50 -1.67 -5.66
C ALA A 208 -3.45 -1.43 -4.57
N THR A 209 -3.84 -0.73 -3.49
CA THR A 209 -2.96 -0.32 -2.38
C THR A 209 -3.16 -1.16 -1.13
N CYS A 210 -4.01 -2.18 -1.18
CA CYS A 210 -4.44 -2.97 -0.03
C CYS A 210 -5.00 -2.10 1.12
N GLY A 211 -5.58 -0.94 0.79
CA GLY A 211 -6.13 0.00 1.77
C GLY A 211 -5.09 0.75 2.61
N GLU A 212 -3.79 0.66 2.31
CA GLU A 212 -2.73 1.28 3.11
C GLU A 212 -2.05 2.44 2.35
N ILE A 213 -2.05 3.65 2.93
CA ILE A 213 -1.46 4.84 2.29
C ILE A 213 0.05 4.67 2.04
N LYS A 214 0.77 3.91 2.88
CA LYS A 214 2.21 3.65 2.64
C LYS A 214 2.51 3.02 1.28
N ASN A 215 1.56 2.29 0.68
CA ASN A 215 1.75 1.63 -0.61
C ASN A 215 1.56 2.60 -1.78
N MET A 216 1.04 3.81 -1.51
CA MET A 216 1.00 4.92 -2.46
C MET A 216 2.26 5.79 -2.38
N ILE A 217 3.03 5.72 -1.29
CA ILE A 217 4.24 6.53 -1.11
C ILE A 217 5.40 5.82 -1.79
N TYR A 218 6.16 6.56 -2.59
CA TYR A 218 7.40 6.04 -3.18
C TYR A 218 8.33 5.55 -2.06
N SER A 219 8.84 4.32 -2.18
CA SER A 219 9.47 3.61 -1.07
C SER A 219 10.66 4.36 -0.42
N ALA A 220 11.44 5.10 -1.21
CA ALA A 220 12.55 5.91 -0.72
C ALA A 220 12.11 7.11 0.14
N ASP A 221 10.90 7.61 -0.07
CA ASP A 221 10.37 8.77 0.65
C ASP A 221 9.60 8.33 1.92
N LEU A 222 9.24 7.05 2.03
CA LEU A 222 8.47 6.51 3.15
C LEU A 222 9.13 6.75 4.53
N PRO A 223 10.45 6.58 4.74
CA PRO A 223 11.09 6.92 6.01
C PRO A 223 10.94 8.40 6.39
N LYS A 224 11.04 9.30 5.41
CA LYS A 224 10.88 10.75 5.60
C LYS A 224 9.44 11.07 6.01
N VAL A 225 8.46 10.58 5.25
CA VAL A 225 7.03 10.80 5.54
C VAL A 225 6.66 10.25 6.92
N LYS A 226 7.10 9.03 7.26
CA LYS A 226 6.89 8.44 8.59
C LYS A 226 7.43 9.31 9.71
N LYS A 227 8.67 9.81 9.56
CA LYS A 227 9.31 10.67 10.54
C LYS A 227 8.54 11.97 10.72
N VAL A 228 8.14 12.64 9.63
CA VAL A 228 7.37 13.89 9.71
C VAL A 228 6.03 13.66 10.38
N MET A 229 5.24 12.69 9.91
CA MET A 229 3.92 12.41 10.48
C MET A 229 3.98 12.05 11.96
N ALA A 230 4.95 11.20 12.37
CA ALA A 230 5.13 10.83 13.78
C ALA A 230 5.58 11.99 14.68
N SER A 231 6.31 12.96 14.12
CA SER A 231 6.78 14.14 14.87
C SER A 231 5.68 15.18 15.10
N HIS A 232 4.54 15.05 14.41
CA HIS A 232 3.43 16.01 14.44
C HIS A 232 2.14 15.39 15.02
N CYS A 233 2.28 14.39 15.91
CA CYS A 233 1.16 13.86 16.72
C CYS A 233 0.72 14.83 17.85
N SER A 234 1.11 16.10 17.79
CA SER A 234 0.79 17.17 18.76
C SER A 234 -0.26 18.17 18.26
N SER A 235 -1.02 17.80 17.21
CA SER A 235 -2.07 18.62 16.56
C SER A 235 -1.58 19.82 15.74
N GLU A 236 -0.26 20.03 15.62
CA GLU A 236 0.30 21.05 14.74
C GLU A 236 0.24 20.63 13.27
N PRO A 237 -0.17 21.52 12.33
CA PRO A 237 -0.12 21.23 10.91
C PRO A 237 1.31 20.99 10.43
N TYR A 238 1.50 20.01 9.55
CA TYR A 238 2.79 19.73 8.91
C TYR A 238 2.72 19.87 7.39
N ASN A 239 3.88 20.08 6.80
CA ASN A 239 4.09 20.03 5.37
C ASN A 239 5.16 18.97 5.07
N VAL A 240 4.93 18.15 4.04
CA VAL A 240 5.94 17.20 3.54
C VAL A 240 5.82 17.04 2.04
N ASN A 241 6.97 17.14 1.36
CA ASN A 241 7.06 16.85 -0.07
C ASN A 241 7.58 15.44 -0.29
N TYR A 242 6.90 14.68 -1.12
CA TYR A 242 7.29 13.31 -1.46
C TYR A 242 6.68 12.89 -2.79
N ARG A 243 7.09 11.72 -3.28
CA ARG A 243 6.54 11.13 -4.50
C ARG A 243 5.39 10.18 -4.18
N LEU A 244 4.23 10.41 -4.78
CA LEU A 244 3.13 9.45 -4.85
C LEU A 244 3.27 8.56 -6.08
N LEU A 245 3.01 7.26 -5.92
CA LEU A 245 2.94 6.28 -6.99
C LEU A 245 1.58 6.35 -7.69
N ARG A 246 1.61 6.46 -9.02
CA ARG A 246 0.45 6.35 -9.88
C ARG A 246 0.16 4.90 -10.23
N LYS A 247 -1.05 4.63 -10.71
CA LYS A 247 -1.51 3.32 -11.18
C LYS A 247 -0.60 2.71 -12.26
N ASP A 248 -0.03 3.54 -13.13
CA ASP A 248 0.86 3.11 -14.22
C ASP A 248 2.31 2.82 -13.78
N GLY A 249 2.61 3.02 -12.48
CA GLY A 249 3.93 2.85 -11.89
C GLY A 249 4.85 4.07 -12.02
N THR A 250 4.37 5.19 -12.59
CA THR A 250 5.06 6.48 -12.54
C THR A 250 4.91 7.13 -11.17
N ALA A 251 5.72 8.13 -10.88
CA ALA A 251 5.65 8.87 -9.63
C ALA A 251 5.32 10.34 -9.88
N VAL A 252 4.61 10.96 -8.95
CA VAL A 252 4.29 12.39 -8.97
C VAL A 252 4.75 13.03 -7.69
N TRP A 253 5.55 14.09 -7.81
CA TRP A 253 5.89 14.91 -6.67
C TRP A 253 4.65 15.62 -6.17
N VAL A 254 4.44 15.56 -4.86
CA VAL A 254 3.32 16.22 -4.21
C VAL A 254 3.79 16.95 -2.97
N LEU A 255 3.10 18.05 -2.67
CA LEU A 255 3.11 18.68 -1.36
C LEU A 255 1.90 18.18 -0.60
N GLU A 256 2.15 17.53 0.52
CA GLU A 256 1.14 17.18 1.49
C GLU A 256 1.12 18.19 2.64
N ARG A 257 -0.07 18.69 2.92
CA ARG A 257 -0.41 19.45 4.13
C ARG A 257 -1.26 18.57 5.00
N GLY A 258 -0.73 18.13 6.13
CA GLY A 258 -1.43 17.24 7.04
C GLY A 258 -1.65 17.84 8.41
N GLN A 259 -2.67 17.34 9.10
CA GLN A 259 -2.92 17.64 10.50
C GLN A 259 -3.29 16.35 11.22
N PHE A 260 -2.70 16.14 12.40
CA PHE A 260 -3.09 15.08 13.32
C PHE A 260 -4.34 15.50 14.09
N VAL A 261 -5.26 14.56 14.26
CA VAL A 261 -6.51 14.75 14.98
C VAL A 261 -6.64 13.61 15.99
N ALA A 262 -6.55 13.97 17.28
CA ALA A 262 -6.87 13.06 18.36
C ALA A 262 -8.40 12.94 18.50
N THR A 263 -8.91 11.74 18.77
CA THR A 263 -10.34 11.55 19.10
C THR A 263 -10.53 10.92 20.47
N ASP A 264 -11.71 11.17 21.06
CA ASP A 264 -12.08 10.61 22.37
C ASP A 264 -12.31 9.09 22.32
N ASP A 265 -12.52 8.52 21.12
CA ASP A 265 -12.81 7.10 20.87
C ASP A 265 -11.55 6.26 20.59
N ASP A 266 -10.36 6.74 20.98
CA ASP A 266 -9.10 5.97 20.95
C ASP A 266 -8.61 5.60 19.52
N VAL A 267 -9.16 6.28 18.51
CA VAL A 267 -8.80 6.16 17.09
C VAL A 267 -8.37 7.53 16.57
N ASP A 268 -7.07 7.71 16.35
CA ASP A 268 -6.52 8.98 15.88
C ASP A 268 -6.39 8.99 14.36
N TYR A 269 -6.49 10.19 13.76
CA TYR A 269 -6.49 10.35 12.31
C TYR A 269 -5.48 11.39 11.84
N PHE A 270 -5.02 11.22 10.61
CA PHE A 270 -4.39 12.28 9.82
C PHE A 270 -5.33 12.73 8.71
N ILE A 271 -5.59 14.03 8.67
CA ILE A 271 -6.33 14.70 7.59
C ILE A 271 -5.31 15.43 6.72
N CYS A 272 -5.31 15.14 5.40
CA CYS A 272 -4.29 15.68 4.50
C CYS A 272 -4.86 16.23 3.19
N SER A 273 -4.31 17.37 2.76
CA SER A 273 -4.46 17.93 1.43
C SER A 273 -3.19 17.70 0.62
N ILE A 274 -3.34 17.25 -0.63
CA ILE A 274 -2.26 16.82 -1.51
C ILE A 274 -2.35 17.60 -2.82
N ALA A 275 -1.32 18.39 -3.11
CA ALA A 275 -1.21 19.14 -4.34
C ALA A 275 -0.04 18.61 -5.19
N PRO A 276 -0.18 18.46 -6.51
CA PRO A 276 0.95 18.15 -7.38
C PRO A 276 1.99 19.29 -7.36
N LEU A 277 3.26 18.92 -7.30
CA LEU A 277 4.38 19.82 -7.56
C LEU A 277 4.77 19.66 -9.03
N LEU A 278 4.39 20.63 -9.87
CA LEU A 278 4.73 20.65 -11.29
C LEU A 278 6.05 21.40 -11.50
N PRO A 279 7.07 20.81 -12.16
CA PRO A 279 8.38 21.42 -12.35
C PRO A 279 8.41 22.77 -13.09
N GLN A 280 7.30 23.21 -13.72
CA GLN A 280 7.27 24.38 -14.59
C GLN A 280 6.55 25.60 -14.01
N ASP A 281 5.93 25.50 -12.83
CA ASP A 281 5.13 26.60 -12.29
C ASP A 281 5.98 27.56 -11.44
N LYS A 282 6.85 28.34 -12.10
CA LYS A 282 7.67 29.40 -11.44
C LYS A 282 6.81 30.50 -10.79
N ASN A 283 5.50 30.54 -11.08
CA ASN A 283 4.57 31.55 -10.56
C ASN A 283 3.64 31.04 -9.44
N PHE A 284 3.66 29.75 -9.09
CA PHE A 284 2.84 29.22 -7.99
C PHE A 284 3.66 29.15 -6.70
N ASN A 285 3.73 30.29 -6.02
CA ASN A 285 4.47 30.46 -4.77
C ASN A 285 3.63 29.91 -3.58
N TYR A 286 3.68 28.59 -3.34
CA TYR A 286 3.32 28.05 -2.03
C TYR A 286 4.42 28.48 -1.05
N GLY A 287 4.24 29.67 -0.46
CA GLY A 287 5.23 30.38 0.36
C GLY A 287 6.24 29.48 1.06
N THR A 288 7.52 29.64 0.69
CA THR A 288 8.72 29.30 1.49
C THR A 288 8.87 27.87 2.05
N LEU A 289 8.10 26.87 1.61
CA LEU A 289 8.13 25.51 2.22
C LEU A 289 8.50 24.36 1.26
N VAL A 290 8.81 24.65 0.00
CA VAL A 290 9.25 23.63 -0.96
C VAL A 290 10.72 23.85 -1.28
N ASP A 291 11.57 23.01 -0.72
CA ASP A 291 12.97 22.88 -1.14
C ASP A 291 13.00 22.04 -2.43
N TYR A 292 13.09 22.72 -3.57
CA TYR A 292 13.19 22.07 -4.88
C TYR A 292 14.57 21.43 -5.11
N GLU A 293 15.61 21.78 -4.33
CA GLU A 293 16.92 21.14 -4.45
C GLU A 293 16.83 19.64 -4.06
N GLU A 294 15.97 19.27 -3.09
CA GLU A 294 15.71 17.86 -2.75
C GLU A 294 15.08 17.09 -3.92
N ILE A 295 14.23 17.75 -4.72
CA ILE A 295 13.56 17.14 -5.88
C ILE A 295 14.57 16.90 -7.01
N GLU A 296 15.44 17.88 -7.25
CA GLU A 296 16.47 17.81 -8.29
C GLU A 296 17.62 16.84 -7.93
N HIS A 297 17.83 16.53 -6.64
CA HIS A 297 18.93 15.68 -6.16
C HIS A 297 18.49 14.36 -5.50
N ALA A 298 17.23 13.94 -5.67
CA ALA A 298 16.72 12.73 -5.04
C ALA A 298 17.60 11.49 -5.34
N GLN A 299 18.04 10.80 -4.29
CA GLN A 299 18.81 9.56 -4.44
C GLN A 299 17.93 8.44 -4.99
N ILE A 300 18.46 7.74 -6.00
CA ILE A 300 17.82 6.54 -6.55
C ILE A 300 18.25 5.35 -5.69
N PRO A 301 17.32 4.58 -5.09
CA PRO A 301 17.67 3.44 -4.24
C PRO A 301 18.16 2.27 -5.10
N MET A 302 19.46 2.27 -5.39
CA MET A 302 20.08 1.32 -6.32
C MET A 302 19.89 -0.14 -5.93
N ASP A 303 19.88 -0.47 -4.63
CA ASP A 303 19.65 -1.83 -4.15
C ASP A 303 18.27 -2.37 -4.53
N LEU A 304 17.23 -1.53 -4.45
CA LEU A 304 15.88 -1.90 -4.85
C LEU A 304 15.77 -2.06 -6.36
N TYR A 305 16.45 -1.18 -7.11
CA TYR A 305 16.54 -1.31 -8.56
C TYR A 305 17.19 -2.63 -8.96
N PHE A 306 18.33 -2.99 -8.37
CA PHE A 306 19.03 -4.24 -8.66
C PHE A 306 18.16 -5.45 -8.31
N LYS A 307 17.51 -5.45 -7.15
CA LYS A 307 16.60 -6.53 -6.75
C LYS A 307 15.48 -6.73 -7.78
N ALA A 308 14.81 -5.65 -8.16
CA ALA A 308 13.72 -5.72 -9.14
C ALA A 308 14.22 -6.12 -10.55
N ALA A 309 15.39 -5.64 -10.97
CA ALA A 309 15.97 -6.00 -12.25
C ALA A 309 16.39 -7.48 -12.32
N LEU A 310 16.96 -8.02 -11.23
CA LEU A 310 17.33 -9.43 -11.13
C LEU A 310 16.09 -10.34 -11.14
N ASP A 311 15.04 -9.98 -10.39
CA ASP A 311 13.75 -10.69 -10.42
C ASP A 311 13.15 -10.73 -11.84
N ILE A 312 13.30 -9.64 -12.62
CA ILE A 312 12.89 -9.59 -14.02
C ILE A 312 13.72 -10.56 -14.87
N PHE A 313 15.03 -10.63 -14.65
CA PHE A 313 15.91 -11.54 -15.39
C PHE A 313 15.63 -13.01 -15.11
N GLU A 314 15.28 -13.37 -13.88
CA GLU A 314 14.95 -14.75 -13.52
C GLU A 314 13.63 -15.24 -14.13
N LYS A 315 12.65 -14.35 -14.27
CA LYS A 315 11.26 -14.70 -14.62
C LYS A 315 10.94 -14.59 -16.10
N ASN A 316 11.86 -14.10 -16.94
CA ASN A 316 11.57 -13.77 -18.34
C ASN A 316 12.71 -14.21 -19.27
N ASP A 317 12.39 -14.45 -20.54
CA ASP A 317 13.41 -14.64 -21.57
C ASP A 317 14.21 -13.33 -21.79
N LYS A 318 15.38 -13.43 -22.43
CA LYS A 318 16.31 -12.30 -22.60
C LYS A 318 15.69 -11.07 -23.27
N GLN A 319 14.80 -11.26 -24.24
CA GLN A 319 14.18 -10.16 -24.96
C GLN A 319 13.18 -9.44 -24.05
N THR A 320 12.23 -10.19 -23.48
CA THR A 320 11.22 -9.65 -22.56
C THR A 320 11.86 -9.02 -21.32
N ALA A 321 12.91 -9.65 -20.79
CA ALA A 321 13.69 -9.14 -19.67
C ALA A 321 14.32 -7.76 -19.97
N THR A 322 14.91 -7.60 -21.15
CA THR A 322 15.52 -6.34 -21.58
C THR A 322 14.49 -5.22 -21.60
N GLU A 323 13.33 -5.43 -22.25
CA GLU A 323 12.26 -4.42 -22.34
C GLU A 323 11.69 -4.06 -20.96
N LYS A 324 11.47 -5.04 -20.09
CA LYS A 324 11.00 -4.81 -18.72
C LYS A 324 12.01 -4.05 -17.85
N VAL A 325 13.31 -4.28 -18.03
CA VAL A 325 14.35 -3.49 -17.33
C VAL A 325 14.44 -2.07 -17.87
N LEU A 326 14.27 -1.86 -19.18
CA LEU A 326 14.14 -0.52 -19.75
C LEU A 326 12.93 0.21 -19.16
N LYS A 327 11.78 -0.46 -19.07
CA LYS A 327 10.58 0.05 -18.39
C LYS A 327 10.87 0.45 -16.95
N LEU A 328 11.44 -0.46 -16.17
CA LEU A 328 11.79 -0.21 -14.76
C LEU A 328 12.70 1.01 -14.61
N CYS A 329 13.75 1.11 -15.42
CA CYS A 329 14.68 2.23 -15.38
C CYS A 329 13.99 3.55 -15.74
N CYS A 330 13.21 3.58 -16.82
CA CYS A 330 12.44 4.76 -17.22
C CYS A 330 11.43 5.19 -16.15
N SER A 331 10.74 4.22 -15.53
CA SER A 331 9.79 4.49 -14.45
C SER A 331 10.49 5.05 -13.21
N ILE A 332 11.66 4.53 -12.82
CA ILE A 332 12.39 5.04 -11.65
C ILE A 332 12.94 6.45 -11.91
N ALA A 333 13.52 6.68 -13.09
CA ALA A 333 14.10 7.96 -13.46
C ALA A 333 13.09 8.98 -14.01
N GLN A 334 11.81 8.63 -14.13
CA GLN A 334 10.77 9.47 -14.75
C GLN A 334 11.12 9.93 -16.18
N ILE A 335 11.77 9.06 -16.97
CA ILE A 335 12.18 9.35 -18.34
C ILE A 335 11.15 8.80 -19.33
N SER A 336 10.89 9.52 -20.43
CA SER A 336 9.85 9.19 -21.39
C SER A 336 10.05 7.85 -22.12
N GLY A 337 11.30 7.46 -22.37
CA GLY A 337 11.57 6.16 -22.97
C GLY A 337 13.05 5.82 -23.08
N ALA A 338 13.31 4.57 -23.45
CA ALA A 338 14.63 4.05 -23.67
C ALA A 338 14.65 2.98 -24.77
N PHE A 339 15.78 2.85 -25.45
CA PHE A 339 16.00 1.81 -26.45
C PHE A 339 17.46 1.39 -26.51
N VAL A 340 17.70 0.17 -26.98
CA VAL A 340 19.03 -0.38 -27.23
C VAL A 340 19.23 -0.59 -28.71
N LYS A 341 20.36 -0.13 -29.24
CA LYS A 341 20.79 -0.35 -30.63
C LYS A 341 22.03 -1.22 -30.68
N ASP A 342 22.10 -2.09 -31.69
CA ASP A 342 23.31 -2.84 -32.01
C ASP A 342 24.13 -2.04 -33.04
N ILE A 343 25.38 -1.70 -32.69
CA ILE A 343 26.25 -0.89 -33.54
C ILE A 343 27.18 -1.73 -34.43
N ARG A 344 27.13 -3.06 -34.31
CA ARG A 344 27.94 -3.99 -35.13
C ARG A 344 27.29 -4.29 -36.48
N GLN A 345 25.96 -4.25 -36.55
CA GLN A 345 25.25 -4.59 -37.78
C GLN A 345 25.46 -3.49 -38.82
N ARG A 346 26.12 -3.85 -39.93
CA ARG A 346 26.35 -2.95 -41.07
C ARG A 346 25.11 -2.94 -41.96
N GLY A 347 24.26 -1.94 -41.77
CA GLY A 347 23.13 -1.59 -42.65
C GLY A 347 23.07 -0.09 -42.87
N GLU A 348 22.05 0.39 -43.58
CA GLU A 348 21.81 1.84 -43.76
C GLU A 348 21.56 2.55 -42.41
N TYR A 349 21.04 1.82 -41.41
CA TYR A 349 20.78 2.31 -40.04
C TYR A 349 21.06 1.23 -38.98
N MET A 350 21.38 1.66 -37.75
CA MET A 350 21.58 0.76 -36.61
C MET A 350 20.24 0.17 -36.12
N PRO A 351 20.09 -1.16 -36.05
CA PRO A 351 18.85 -1.80 -35.63
C PRO A 351 18.60 -1.61 -34.14
N VAL A 352 17.32 -1.47 -33.78
CA VAL A 352 16.85 -1.44 -32.39
C VAL A 352 16.55 -2.87 -31.96
N ILE A 353 17.19 -3.31 -30.89
CA ILE A 353 17.07 -4.69 -30.37
C ILE A 353 16.13 -4.79 -29.17
N ALA A 354 15.85 -3.67 -28.50
CA ALA A 354 14.87 -3.56 -27.43
C ALA A 354 14.43 -2.09 -27.26
N LYS A 355 13.19 -1.88 -26.83
CA LYS A 355 12.65 -0.52 -26.61
C LYS A 355 11.56 -0.50 -25.54
N TYR A 356 11.40 0.66 -24.90
CA TYR A 356 10.30 0.99 -24.01
C TYR A 356 9.96 2.47 -24.14
N PHE A 357 8.66 2.81 -24.16
CA PHE A 357 8.16 4.18 -24.15
C PHE A 357 6.89 4.28 -23.30
N ASN A 358 6.69 5.42 -22.64
CA ASN A 358 5.60 5.65 -21.70
C ASN A 358 4.24 6.02 -22.35
N SER A 359 4.17 6.16 -23.68
CA SER A 359 2.94 6.54 -24.40
C SER A 359 2.51 5.45 -25.38
N GLU A 360 1.20 5.35 -25.64
CA GLU A 360 0.61 4.44 -26.65
C GLU A 360 1.02 4.77 -28.09
N ASN A 361 1.74 5.89 -28.30
CA ASN A 361 2.23 6.23 -29.62
C ASN A 361 3.28 5.22 -30.05
N ASP A 362 2.96 4.53 -31.14
CA ASP A 362 3.84 3.67 -31.89
C ASP A 362 5.01 4.52 -32.39
N PHE A 363 6.06 4.63 -31.57
CA PHE A 363 7.35 5.22 -31.90
C PHE A 363 8.05 4.27 -32.89
N ALA A 364 7.40 4.06 -34.04
CA ALA A 364 7.77 3.13 -35.10
C ALA A 364 8.95 3.66 -35.93
N LYS A 365 9.34 4.92 -35.72
CA LYS A 365 10.47 5.57 -36.38
C LYS A 365 11.53 5.95 -35.35
N VAL A 366 12.14 4.97 -34.69
CA VAL A 366 13.34 5.24 -33.89
C VAL A 366 14.39 5.93 -34.77
N LEU A 367 15.11 6.92 -34.24
CA LEU A 367 16.08 7.75 -34.95
C LEU A 367 16.92 6.89 -35.91
N LYS A 368 16.75 7.11 -37.21
CA LYS A 368 17.54 6.49 -38.27
C LYS A 368 18.94 7.10 -38.24
N CYS A 369 19.86 6.44 -37.53
CA CYS A 369 21.25 6.86 -37.42
C CYS A 369 22.20 5.74 -37.83
N THR A 370 23.36 6.15 -38.35
CA THR A 370 24.48 5.30 -38.72
C THR A 370 25.47 5.20 -37.56
N PRO A 371 26.34 4.18 -37.53
CA PRO A 371 27.44 4.12 -36.56
C PRO A 371 28.36 5.36 -36.62
N GLN A 372 28.50 5.99 -37.80
CA GLN A 372 29.33 7.18 -38.01
C GLN A 372 28.74 8.42 -37.33
N ASP A 373 27.40 8.54 -37.25
CA ASP A 373 26.71 9.61 -36.52
C ASP A 373 27.00 9.57 -35.01
N ILE A 374 27.36 8.38 -34.50
CA ILE A 374 27.54 8.09 -33.08
C ILE A 374 29.03 8.06 -32.66
N ALA A 375 29.92 7.48 -33.47
CA ALA A 375 31.28 7.11 -33.07
C ALA A 375 32.16 8.27 -32.54
N ARG A 376 31.85 9.53 -32.89
CA ARG A 376 32.61 10.72 -32.45
C ARG A 376 31.94 11.51 -31.32
N ARG A 377 30.79 11.07 -30.82
CA ARG A 377 29.98 11.84 -29.86
C ARG A 377 30.03 11.30 -28.44
N PHE A 378 30.64 10.13 -28.26
CA PHE A 378 30.82 9.52 -26.96
C PHE A 378 32.15 9.97 -26.37
N ASN A 379 32.13 10.38 -25.10
CA ASN A 379 33.36 10.68 -24.36
C ASN A 379 34.11 9.39 -23.99
N SER A 380 35.27 9.52 -23.34
CA SER A 380 36.09 8.39 -22.88
C SER A 380 35.36 7.43 -21.91
N HIS A 381 34.28 7.88 -21.27
CA HIS A 381 33.44 7.08 -20.39
C HIS A 381 32.28 6.40 -21.13
N GLY A 382 32.24 6.51 -22.46
CA GLY A 382 31.19 5.94 -23.27
C GLY A 382 29.82 6.56 -22.98
N VAL A 383 29.77 7.87 -22.70
CA VAL A 383 28.54 8.67 -22.54
C VAL A 383 28.42 9.71 -23.66
N ASN A 384 27.23 9.87 -24.22
CA ASN A 384 26.84 10.97 -25.10
C ASN A 384 25.49 11.51 -24.63
N GLN A 385 25.39 12.80 -24.30
CA GLN A 385 24.16 13.39 -23.76
C GLN A 385 23.89 14.78 -24.34
N CYS A 386 22.62 15.16 -24.32
CA CYS A 386 22.14 16.48 -24.67
C CYS A 386 20.94 16.82 -23.77
N ASN A 387 21.04 17.91 -23.02
CA ASN A 387 20.01 18.33 -22.08
C ASN A 387 18.88 19.11 -22.77
N ASP A 388 19.20 19.75 -23.90
CA ASP A 388 18.29 20.52 -24.72
C ASP A 388 18.69 20.40 -26.19
N THR A 389 17.85 19.73 -26.99
CA THR A 389 18.10 19.50 -28.42
C THR A 389 18.01 20.78 -29.25
N ASP A 390 17.44 21.86 -28.73
CA ASP A 390 17.38 23.13 -29.44
C ASP A 390 18.77 23.75 -29.65
N LEU A 391 19.76 23.30 -28.87
CA LEU A 391 21.17 23.68 -28.98
C LEU A 391 21.95 22.87 -30.03
N LEU A 392 21.33 21.86 -30.65
CA LEU A 392 22.00 21.01 -31.64
C LEU A 392 22.03 21.65 -33.04
N PRO A 393 22.99 21.25 -33.89
CA PRO A 393 22.98 21.63 -35.30
C PRO A 393 21.67 21.23 -35.98
N LYS A 394 21.15 22.11 -36.86
CA LYS A 394 19.84 22.00 -37.50
C LYS A 394 19.52 20.61 -38.04
N GLU A 395 20.46 19.98 -38.75
CA GLU A 395 20.25 18.64 -39.34
C GLU A 395 19.92 17.55 -38.31
N TYR A 396 20.47 17.65 -37.10
CA TYR A 396 20.21 16.70 -36.01
C TYR A 396 18.98 17.10 -35.21
N LYS A 397 18.81 18.39 -34.97
CA LYS A 397 17.63 18.95 -34.34
C LYS A 397 16.37 18.55 -35.09
N ASP A 398 16.32 18.75 -36.41
CA ASP A 398 15.16 18.43 -37.25
C ASP A 398 14.77 16.93 -37.15
N LYS A 399 15.77 16.04 -37.08
CA LYS A 399 15.55 14.59 -36.90
C LYS A 399 14.98 14.23 -35.52
N LEU A 400 15.37 14.95 -34.46
CA LEU A 400 14.91 14.73 -33.09
C LEU A 400 13.56 15.40 -32.82
N ASP A 401 13.34 16.60 -33.36
CA ASP A 401 12.07 17.33 -33.30
C ASP A 401 10.94 16.56 -34.01
N ALA A 402 11.24 15.91 -35.15
CA ALA A 402 10.30 15.02 -35.83
C ALA A 402 9.84 13.83 -34.95
N LEU A 403 10.61 13.52 -33.90
CA LEU A 403 10.35 12.46 -32.93
C LEU A 403 9.93 13.02 -31.56
N ASN A 404 9.72 14.34 -31.46
CA ASN A 404 9.43 15.05 -30.22
C ASN A 404 10.48 14.83 -29.11
N VAL A 405 11.72 14.48 -29.46
CA VAL A 405 12.80 14.28 -28.49
C VAL A 405 13.43 15.63 -28.17
N LYS A 406 13.39 16.03 -26.90
CA LYS A 406 13.93 17.31 -26.41
C LYS A 406 15.17 17.18 -25.52
N ALA A 407 15.47 15.97 -25.05
CA ALA A 407 16.75 15.64 -24.42
C ALA A 407 17.08 14.15 -24.61
N TYR A 408 18.36 13.78 -24.54
CA TYR A 408 18.77 12.38 -24.54
C TYR A 408 20.05 12.14 -23.73
N LEU A 409 20.21 10.91 -23.24
CA LEU A 409 21.46 10.40 -22.68
C LEU A 409 21.68 8.98 -23.18
N SER A 410 22.84 8.76 -23.77
CA SER A 410 23.26 7.48 -24.31
C SER A 410 24.50 6.96 -23.61
N LYS A 411 24.53 5.64 -23.36
CA LYS A 411 25.61 4.90 -22.73
C LYS A 411 25.99 3.69 -23.58
N THR A 412 27.27 3.49 -23.82
CA THR A 412 27.76 2.28 -24.50
C THR A 412 27.63 1.03 -23.62
N ILE A 413 27.30 -0.10 -24.24
CA ILE A 413 27.32 -1.44 -23.64
C ILE A 413 28.42 -2.24 -24.37
N ARG A 414 29.49 -2.61 -23.64
CA ARG A 414 30.60 -3.45 -24.13
C ARG A 414 31.19 -3.06 -25.51
N GLN A 415 31.07 -1.80 -25.93
CA GLN A 415 31.48 -1.27 -27.25
C GLN A 415 30.70 -1.77 -28.47
N ASN A 416 29.69 -2.63 -28.31
CA ASN A 416 28.95 -3.25 -29.41
C ASN A 416 27.49 -2.78 -29.50
N GLN A 417 26.99 -2.14 -28.45
CA GLN A 417 25.62 -1.67 -28.35
C GLN A 417 25.57 -0.30 -27.67
N VAL A 418 24.49 0.43 -27.92
CA VAL A 418 24.22 1.74 -27.31
C VAL A 418 22.84 1.71 -26.67
N LEU A 419 22.79 1.98 -25.38
CA LEU A 419 21.58 2.24 -24.61
C LEU A 419 21.30 3.74 -24.65
N THR A 420 20.11 4.15 -25.09
CA THR A 420 19.71 5.55 -25.17
C THR A 420 18.41 5.77 -24.41
N PHE A 421 18.41 6.78 -23.55
CA PHE A 421 17.25 7.33 -22.86
C PHE A 421 16.87 8.66 -23.49
N VAL A 422 15.57 8.95 -23.60
CA VAL A 422 15.04 10.18 -24.21
C VAL A 422 13.95 10.81 -23.37
N SER A 423 13.97 12.15 -23.30
CA SER A 423 12.87 12.97 -22.81
C SER A 423 12.07 13.50 -23.98
N LEU A 424 10.75 13.31 -23.97
CA LEU A 424 9.84 13.79 -24.99
C LEU A 424 9.16 15.08 -24.57
N GLY A 425 9.03 16.03 -25.50
CA GLY A 425 8.30 17.29 -25.30
C GLY A 425 9.00 18.35 -24.44
N THR A 426 9.92 17.96 -23.56
CA THR A 426 10.64 18.90 -22.67
C THR A 426 12.13 18.60 -22.55
N ALA A 427 12.94 19.67 -22.47
CA ALA A 427 14.35 19.57 -22.10
C ALA A 427 14.49 18.89 -20.73
N HIS A 428 15.63 18.22 -20.49
CA HIS A 428 15.89 17.44 -19.28
C HIS A 428 17.33 17.61 -18.83
N SER A 429 17.54 18.00 -17.57
CA SER A 429 18.86 18.09 -16.97
C SER A 429 19.18 16.78 -16.27
N TRP A 430 20.11 16.00 -16.83
CA TRP A 430 20.47 14.68 -16.29
C TRP A 430 21.22 14.79 -14.96
N THR A 431 20.63 14.25 -13.90
CA THR A 431 21.21 14.22 -12.54
C THR A 431 22.31 13.18 -12.43
N GLU A 432 23.20 13.29 -11.43
CA GLU A 432 24.23 12.27 -11.18
C GLU A 432 23.63 10.90 -10.80
N SER A 433 22.53 10.90 -10.05
CA SER A 433 21.79 9.68 -9.71
C SER A 433 21.23 8.98 -10.96
N GLU A 434 20.65 9.74 -11.90
CA GLU A 434 20.16 9.20 -13.18
C GLU A 434 21.31 8.65 -14.03
N LYS A 435 22.43 9.36 -14.10
CA LYS A 435 23.63 8.90 -14.84
C LYS A 435 24.18 7.60 -14.26
N ASP A 436 24.20 7.46 -12.94
CA ASP A 436 24.61 6.22 -12.28
C ASP A 436 23.62 5.08 -12.57
N LEU A 437 22.31 5.32 -12.40
CA LEU A 437 21.28 4.33 -12.71
C LEU A 437 21.39 3.83 -14.17
N ILE A 438 21.55 4.74 -15.13
CA ILE A 438 21.71 4.38 -16.55
C ILE A 438 23.01 3.61 -16.77
N THR A 439 24.08 3.98 -16.08
CA THR A 439 25.36 3.26 -16.14
C THR A 439 25.26 1.84 -15.57
N GLN A 440 24.58 1.65 -14.45
CA GLN A 440 24.35 0.31 -13.90
C GLN A 440 23.38 -0.49 -14.77
N THR A 441 22.35 0.13 -15.33
CA THR A 441 21.45 -0.50 -16.31
C THR A 441 22.23 -1.04 -17.49
N ALA A 442 23.14 -0.24 -18.07
CA ALA A 442 24.02 -0.67 -19.16
C ALA A 442 24.89 -1.88 -18.76
N ARG A 443 25.40 -1.92 -17.53
CA ARG A 443 26.18 -3.06 -17.00
C ARG A 443 25.34 -4.33 -16.84
N LEU A 444 24.11 -4.21 -16.33
CA LEU A 444 23.18 -5.32 -16.20
C LEU A 444 22.78 -5.89 -17.56
N LEU A 445 22.39 -5.01 -18.49
CA LEU A 445 22.01 -5.43 -19.85
C LEU A 445 23.16 -6.12 -20.59
N ALA A 446 24.40 -5.72 -20.32
CA ALA A 446 25.57 -6.41 -20.83
C ALA A 446 25.54 -7.92 -20.51
N LEU A 447 25.05 -8.34 -19.35
CA LEU A 447 25.03 -9.75 -18.94
C LEU A 447 24.15 -10.63 -19.83
N ILE A 448 23.08 -10.08 -20.38
CA ILE A 448 22.06 -10.83 -21.12
C ILE A 448 22.10 -10.59 -22.63
N LEU A 449 22.53 -9.41 -23.06
CA LEU A 449 22.61 -9.05 -24.47
C LEU A 449 23.73 -9.81 -25.19
N PRO A 450 23.54 -10.14 -26.47
CA PRO A 450 24.51 -10.90 -27.25
C PRO A 450 25.84 -10.13 -27.36
N GLN A 451 26.94 -10.84 -27.12
CA GLN A 451 28.32 -10.33 -27.26
C GLN A 451 28.67 -10.06 -28.70
#